data_AF-L0P9L3-F1
#
_entry.id   AF-L0P9L3-F1
#
_cell.length_a   1.000
_cell.length_b   1.000
_cell.length_c   1.000
_cell.angle_alpha   90.00
_cell.angle_beta   90.00
_cell.angle_gamma   90.00
#
_symmetry.space_group_name_H-M   'P 1'
#
loop_
_entity.id
_entity.type
_entity.pdbx_description
1 polymer ?
#
loop_
_entity_poly.entity_id
_entity_poly.type
_entity_poly.pdbx_seq_one_letter_code
_entity_poly.pdbx_strand_id
1 'polypeptide(L)'
;MKNCICWALMGSASVKEKLNWLTGYTKIEQLKNQIHEQEILLKEARIETKEAKRRHTLAVQQRLKLQQEVNELLQRKHLWTPMDLEKFTSLYRNDHVNEQEEQSAYKHLIECEEKLDELQVQLLNFMLTRYHEEQIWSDKIRHTSTWGTWIIQLGLEPRKRRRLIHDLEQHDLSANQMMFQVPKESLEISDDLSSLTSGRFQVSVTPTTLSFLCLSSALIGVTFKT
;
A
#
# COMPACT_ATOMS: atom_id res chain seq x y z
N MET A 1 2.26 -38.29 -33.01
CA MET A 1 1.18 -37.41 -32.51
C MET A 1 1.36 -37.11 -31.01
N LYS A 2 2.33 -36.26 -30.60
CA LYS A 2 2.49 -35.83 -29.19
C LYS A 2 3.08 -34.41 -29.02
N ASN A 3 2.86 -33.47 -29.95
CA ASN A 3 3.50 -32.14 -29.90
C ASN A 3 2.54 -30.93 -29.79
N CYS A 4 1.25 -31.11 -29.46
CA CYS A 4 0.30 -29.99 -29.43
C CYS A 4 -0.09 -29.49 -28.02
N ILE A 5 0.44 -30.07 -26.93
CA ILE A 5 0.03 -29.70 -25.56
C ILE A 5 0.95 -28.61 -24.95
N CYS A 6 2.10 -28.31 -25.56
CA CYS A 6 3.11 -27.43 -24.95
C CYS A 6 2.76 -25.92 -24.95
N TRP A 7 1.89 -25.44 -25.85
CA TRP A 7 1.58 -24.01 -25.97
C TRP A 7 0.61 -23.48 -24.90
N ALA A 8 -0.22 -24.34 -24.31
CA ALA A 8 -1.21 -23.91 -23.32
C ALA A 8 -0.60 -23.59 -21.93
N LEU A 9 0.56 -24.16 -21.60
CA LEU A 9 1.21 -23.97 -20.30
C LEU A 9 2.14 -22.76 -20.25
N MET A 10 2.80 -22.38 -21.36
CA MET A 10 3.73 -21.24 -21.39
C MET A 10 3.05 -19.86 -21.35
N GLY A 11 1.78 -19.74 -21.77
CA GLY A 11 1.05 -18.45 -21.77
C GLY A 11 0.62 -17.94 -20.39
N SER A 12 0.56 -18.82 -19.38
CA SER A 12 -0.01 -18.47 -18.06
C SER A 12 0.98 -17.78 -17.12
N ALA A 13 2.29 -18.03 -17.25
CA ALA A 13 3.32 -17.46 -16.39
C ALA A 13 3.45 -15.94 -16.60
N SER A 14 3.50 -15.50 -17.86
CA SER A 14 3.56 -14.07 -18.19
C SER A 14 2.33 -13.31 -17.71
N VAL A 15 1.13 -13.91 -17.74
CA VAL A 15 -0.09 -13.23 -17.28
C VAL A 15 -0.11 -13.06 -15.76
N LYS A 16 0.44 -14.00 -14.99
CA LYS A 16 0.55 -13.90 -13.52
C LYS A 16 1.59 -12.87 -13.09
N GLU A 17 2.76 -12.87 -13.71
CA GLU A 17 3.77 -11.82 -13.53
C GLU A 17 3.21 -10.46 -13.96
N LYS A 18 2.41 -10.46 -15.05
CA LYS A 18 1.78 -9.25 -15.54
C LYS A 18 0.70 -8.70 -14.60
N LEU A 19 -0.08 -9.60 -14.03
CA LEU A 19 -1.01 -9.31 -12.95
C LEU A 19 -0.28 -8.83 -11.71
N ASN A 20 0.90 -9.38 -11.37
CA ASN A 20 1.64 -9.02 -10.17
C ASN A 20 2.26 -7.60 -10.24
N TRP A 21 2.63 -7.11 -11.43
CA TRP A 21 2.96 -5.68 -11.60
C TRP A 21 1.71 -4.81 -11.63
N LEU A 22 0.61 -5.29 -12.21
CA LEU A 22 -0.65 -4.55 -12.31
C LEU A 22 -1.32 -4.37 -10.93
N THR A 23 -1.25 -5.41 -10.08
CA THR A 23 -1.73 -5.41 -8.71
C THR A 23 -0.85 -4.61 -7.76
N GLY A 24 0.35 -4.18 -8.15
CA GLY A 24 1.15 -3.20 -7.39
C GLY A 24 1.94 -3.75 -6.19
N TYR A 25 1.84 -5.04 -5.86
CA TYR A 25 2.59 -5.64 -4.75
C TYR A 25 4.12 -5.53 -4.94
N THR A 26 4.59 -5.69 -6.17
CA THR A 26 6.01 -5.54 -6.52
C THR A 26 6.52 -4.13 -6.25
N LYS A 27 5.70 -3.10 -6.49
CA LYS A 27 6.05 -1.69 -6.23
C LYS A 27 6.09 -1.39 -4.74
N ILE A 28 5.18 -1.95 -3.95
CA ILE A 28 5.20 -1.82 -2.49
C ILE A 28 6.47 -2.47 -1.92
N GLU A 29 6.86 -3.64 -2.41
CA GLU A 29 8.08 -4.31 -1.95
C GLU A 29 9.35 -3.53 -2.32
N GLN A 30 9.41 -2.96 -3.52
CA GLN A 30 10.50 -2.06 -3.92
C GLN A 30 10.57 -0.83 -3.00
N LEU A 31 9.44 -0.19 -2.68
CA LEU A 31 9.39 0.96 -1.78
C LEU A 31 9.85 0.59 -0.36
N LYS A 32 9.49 -0.59 0.14
CA LYS A 32 9.97 -1.08 1.44
C LYS A 32 11.49 -1.25 1.46
N ASN A 33 12.07 -1.83 0.41
CA ASN A 33 13.52 -1.98 0.29
C ASN A 33 14.23 -0.62 0.23
N GLN A 34 13.69 0.32 -0.55
CA GLN A 34 14.21 1.69 -0.65
C GLN A 34 14.13 2.43 0.69
N ILE A 35 13.02 2.30 1.43
CA ILE A 35 12.90 2.88 2.79
C ILE A 35 13.97 2.29 3.71
N HIS A 36 14.17 0.97 3.68
CA HIS A 36 15.16 0.31 4.53
C HIS A 36 16.59 0.76 4.23
N GLU A 37 16.96 0.82 2.95
CA GLU A 37 18.26 1.33 2.51
C GLU A 37 18.47 2.78 2.94
N GLN A 38 17.46 3.63 2.73
CA GLN A 38 17.50 5.03 3.12
C GLN A 38 17.62 5.23 4.63
N GLU A 39 16.96 4.39 5.44
CA GLU A 39 17.08 4.41 6.90
C GLU A 39 18.49 4.05 7.37
N ILE A 40 19.17 3.13 6.69
CA ILE A 40 20.57 2.78 6.98
C ILE A 40 21.47 3.96 6.66
N LEU A 41 21.35 4.54 5.45
CA LEU A 41 22.11 5.71 5.04
C LEU A 41 21.90 6.90 5.98
N LEU A 42 20.65 7.15 6.41
CA LEU A 42 20.32 8.21 7.35
C LEU A 42 20.98 7.99 8.72
N LYS A 43 21.06 6.74 9.20
CA LYS A 43 21.75 6.42 10.46
C LYS A 43 23.25 6.69 10.35
N GLU A 44 23.87 6.29 9.24
CA GLU A 44 25.28 6.53 8.97
C GLU A 44 25.59 8.04 8.90
N ALA A 45 24.80 8.79 8.12
CA ALA A 45 24.93 10.25 8.00
C ALA A 45 24.75 10.97 9.34
N ARG A 46 23.86 10.49 10.22
CA ARG A 46 23.71 11.03 11.58
C ARG A 46 24.96 10.83 12.44
N ILE A 47 25.59 9.66 12.34
CA ILE A 47 26.84 9.36 13.05
C ILE A 47 27.95 10.26 12.52
N GLU A 48 28.09 10.35 11.20
CA GLU A 48 29.09 11.20 10.54
C GLU A 48 28.93 12.68 10.92
N THR A 49 27.70 13.20 10.90
CA THR A 49 27.39 14.58 11.31
C THR A 49 27.76 14.82 12.77
N LYS A 50 27.52 13.86 13.66
CA LYS A 50 27.90 13.96 15.08
C LYS A 50 29.43 14.00 15.23
N GLU A 51 30.15 13.20 14.46
CA GLU A 51 31.62 13.22 14.46
C GLU A 51 32.18 14.52 13.89
N ALA A 52 31.63 15.01 12.78
CA ALA A 52 32.01 16.28 12.17
C ALA A 52 31.78 17.46 13.14
N LYS A 53 30.62 17.49 13.82
CA LYS A 53 30.33 18.45 14.91
C LYS A 53 31.38 18.38 16.01
N ARG A 54 31.72 17.18 16.47
CA ARG A 54 32.76 17.00 17.50
C ARG A 54 34.10 17.54 17.02
N ARG A 55 34.54 17.22 15.79
CA ARG A 55 35.80 17.71 15.22
C ARG A 55 35.84 19.23 15.15
N HIS A 56 34.77 19.86 14.64
CA HIS A 56 34.64 21.31 14.59
C HIS A 56 34.71 21.94 16.00
N THR A 57 33.98 21.40 16.98
CA THR A 57 34.03 21.92 18.35
C THR A 57 35.42 21.84 18.97
N LEU A 58 36.19 20.80 18.66
CA LEU A 58 37.58 20.67 19.12
C LEU A 58 38.50 21.69 18.46
N ALA A 59 38.36 21.91 17.15
CA ALA A 59 39.12 22.92 16.42
C ALA A 59 38.85 24.34 16.96
N VAL A 60 37.59 24.68 17.22
CA VAL A 60 37.20 25.95 17.85
C VAL A 60 37.81 26.07 19.25
N GLN A 61 37.75 25.02 20.07
CA GLN A 61 38.37 25.03 21.40
C GLN A 61 39.89 25.23 21.33
N GLN A 62 40.56 24.61 20.36
CA GLN A 62 41.99 24.76 20.15
C GLN A 62 42.35 26.20 19.78
N ARG A 63 41.60 26.81 18.86
CA ARG A 63 41.77 28.23 18.51
C ARG A 63 41.54 29.16 19.70
N LEU A 64 40.50 28.92 20.49
CA LEU A 64 40.23 29.70 21.70
C LEU A 64 41.37 29.60 22.71
N LYS A 65 41.93 28.40 22.92
CA LYS A 65 43.10 28.21 23.80
C LYS A 65 44.32 28.98 23.30
N LEU A 66 44.60 28.93 21.99
CA LEU A 66 45.72 29.67 21.40
C LEU A 66 45.54 31.19 21.60
N GLN A 67 44.34 31.71 21.38
CA GLN A 67 44.03 33.12 21.60
C GLN A 67 44.18 33.53 23.08
N GLN A 68 43.74 32.69 24.00
CA GLN A 68 43.93 32.91 25.44
C GLN A 68 45.42 32.95 25.80
N GLU A 69 46.19 31.95 25.38
CA GLU A 69 47.63 31.88 25.64
C GLU A 69 48.40 33.07 25.03
N VAL A 70 48.04 33.48 23.81
CA VAL A 70 48.62 34.68 23.18
C VAL A 70 48.27 35.94 23.97
N ASN A 71 47.01 36.10 24.41
CA ASN A 71 46.60 37.25 25.19
C ASN A 71 47.30 37.30 26.56
N GLU A 72 47.40 36.17 27.25
CA GLU A 72 48.14 36.05 28.51
C GLU A 72 49.61 36.46 28.34
N LEU A 73 50.27 36.02 27.26
CA LEU A 73 51.64 36.44 26.95
C LEU A 73 51.72 37.95 26.70
N LEU A 74 50.82 38.50 25.89
CA LEU A 74 50.81 39.93 25.54
C LEU A 74 50.57 40.84 26.75
N GLN A 75 49.72 40.44 27.70
CA GLN A 75 49.47 41.20 28.93
C GLN A 75 50.74 41.37 29.77
N ARG A 76 51.59 40.33 29.84
CA ARG A 76 52.84 40.35 30.61
C ARG A 76 54.09 40.64 29.76
N LYS A 77 53.95 41.38 28.66
CA LYS A 77 55.05 41.70 27.71
C LYS A 77 56.33 42.26 28.32
N HIS A 78 56.22 42.98 29.43
CA HIS A 78 57.34 43.62 30.13
C HIS A 78 58.18 42.63 30.96
N LEU A 79 57.68 41.41 31.20
CA LEU A 79 58.32 40.35 31.99
C LEU A 79 58.67 39.12 31.13
N TRP A 80 58.80 39.30 29.81
CA TRP A 80 59.08 38.18 28.92
C TRP A 80 60.44 37.57 29.18
N THR A 81 60.45 36.25 29.36
CA THR A 81 61.67 35.44 29.32
C THR A 81 61.96 35.01 27.87
N PRO A 82 63.20 34.56 27.54
CA PRO A 82 63.51 34.02 26.21
C PRO A 82 62.58 32.85 25.82
N MET A 83 62.17 32.03 26.80
CA MET A 83 61.22 30.93 26.62
C MET A 83 59.83 31.42 26.18
N ASP A 84 59.35 32.54 26.75
CA ASP A 84 58.06 33.13 26.40
C ASP A 84 58.05 33.67 24.97
N LEU A 85 59.18 34.20 24.49
CA LEU A 85 59.32 34.67 23.13
C LEU A 85 59.26 33.50 22.13
N GLU A 86 59.95 32.39 22.43
CA GLU A 86 59.85 31.16 21.62
C GLU A 86 58.39 30.65 21.57
N LYS A 87 57.72 30.58 22.72
CA LYS A 87 56.30 30.19 22.80
C LYS A 87 55.40 31.14 22.00
N PHE A 88 55.58 32.45 22.10
CA PHE A 88 54.81 33.42 21.32
C PHE A 88 55.02 33.21 19.81
N THR A 89 56.27 33.03 19.37
CA THR A 89 56.56 32.79 17.95
C THR A 89 56.00 31.46 17.44
N SER A 90 55.96 30.42 18.27
CA SER A 90 55.37 29.13 17.90
C SER A 90 53.84 29.21 17.84
N LEU A 91 53.20 29.84 18.83
CA LEU A 91 51.75 30.10 18.83
C LEU A 91 51.33 30.91 17.60
N TYR A 92 52.07 31.97 17.27
CA TYR A 92 51.78 32.82 16.11
C TYR A 92 51.93 32.07 14.78
N ARG A 93 52.96 31.22 14.63
CA ARG A 93 53.11 30.39 13.43
C ARG A 93 51.98 29.37 13.29
N ASN A 94 51.53 28.82 14.41
CA ASN A 94 50.46 27.83 14.42
C ASN A 94 49.07 28.45 14.20
N ASP A 95 48.88 29.76 14.43
CA ASP A 95 47.58 30.41 14.31
C ASP A 95 46.91 30.16 12.95
N HIS A 96 47.63 30.37 11.85
CA HIS A 96 47.12 30.13 10.50
C HIS A 96 46.76 28.66 10.23
N VAL A 97 47.51 27.73 10.81
CA VAL A 97 47.22 26.29 10.69
C VAL A 97 45.91 25.96 11.40
N ASN A 98 45.72 26.47 12.61
CA ASN A 98 44.51 26.24 13.40
C ASN A 98 43.28 26.93 12.79
N GLU A 99 43.46 28.12 12.21
CA GLU A 99 42.41 28.80 11.45
C GLU A 99 41.98 27.99 10.22
N GLN A 100 42.95 27.47 9.45
CA GLN A 100 42.66 26.61 8.30
C GLN A 100 41.96 25.31 8.71
N GLU A 101 42.37 24.72 9.85
CA GLU A 101 41.78 23.49 10.38
C GLU A 101 40.34 23.71 10.87
N GLU A 102 40.06 24.82 11.55
CA GLU A 102 38.70 25.24 11.92
C GLU A 102 37.81 25.42 10.69
N GLN A 103 38.29 26.16 9.69
CA GLN A 103 37.53 26.40 8.45
C GLN A 103 37.26 25.10 7.69
N SER A 104 38.25 24.20 7.62
CA SER A 104 38.10 22.89 7.00
C SER A 104 37.07 22.02 7.73
N ALA A 105 37.17 21.96 9.07
CA ALA A 105 36.22 21.23 9.90
C ALA A 105 34.80 21.80 9.80
N TYR A 106 34.66 23.12 9.68
CA TYR A 106 33.38 23.79 9.49
C TYR A 106 32.74 23.47 8.13
N LYS A 107 33.53 23.52 7.04
CA LYS A 107 33.05 23.12 5.70
C LYS A 107 32.57 21.67 5.69
N HIS A 108 33.36 20.76 6.26
CA HIS A 108 32.98 19.35 6.37
C HIS A 108 31.72 19.16 7.23
N LEU A 109 31.54 19.95 8.28
CA LEU A 109 30.31 19.92 9.09
C LEU A 109 29.09 20.29 8.25
N ILE A 110 29.17 21.39 7.48
CA ILE A 110 28.07 21.83 6.60
C ILE A 110 27.75 20.74 5.57
N GLU A 111 28.76 20.19 4.90
CA GLU A 111 28.56 19.12 3.91
C GLU A 111 27.87 17.88 4.51
N CYS A 112 28.20 17.50 5.75
CA CYS A 112 27.52 16.41 6.44
C CYS A 112 26.07 16.76 6.82
N GLU A 113 25.82 17.99 7.29
CA GLU A 113 24.48 18.47 7.63
C GLU A 113 23.56 18.52 6.40
N GLU A 114 24.06 19.05 5.28
CA GLU A 114 23.32 19.08 4.01
C GLU A 114 22.95 17.67 3.54
N LYS A 115 23.90 16.73 3.54
CA LYS A 115 23.63 15.32 3.21
C LYS A 115 22.59 14.69 4.14
N LEU A 116 22.67 14.98 5.45
CA LEU A 116 21.71 14.47 6.42
C LEU A 116 20.29 14.97 6.12
N ASP A 117 20.14 16.26 5.83
CA ASP A 117 18.86 16.88 5.51
C ASP A 117 18.29 16.33 4.19
N GLU A 118 19.12 16.17 3.15
CA GLU A 118 18.74 15.55 1.89
C GLU A 118 18.21 14.12 2.10
N LEU A 119 18.94 13.28 2.84
CA LEU A 119 18.55 11.90 3.11
C LEU A 119 17.25 11.83 3.91
N GLN A 120 17.02 12.78 4.82
CA GLN A 120 15.79 12.87 5.60
C GLN A 120 14.59 13.23 4.72
N VAL A 121 14.74 14.21 3.82
CA VAL A 121 13.69 14.58 2.86
C VAL A 121 13.37 13.41 1.92
N GLN A 122 14.39 12.70 1.42
CA GLN A 122 14.21 11.51 0.59
C GLN A 122 13.43 10.41 1.32
N LEU A 123 13.77 10.12 2.58
CA LEU A 123 13.05 9.14 3.39
C LEU A 123 11.56 9.50 3.53
N LEU A 124 11.26 10.78 3.79
CA LEU A 124 9.87 11.25 3.86
C LEU A 124 9.12 11.07 2.54
N ASN A 125 9.77 11.38 1.41
CA ASN A 125 9.19 11.18 0.08
C ASN A 125 8.89 9.70 -0.21
N PHE A 126 9.77 8.78 0.19
CA PHE A 126 9.51 7.34 0.05
C PHE A 126 8.36 6.87 0.93
N MET A 127 8.25 7.36 2.17
CA MET A 127 7.12 7.06 3.05
C MET A 127 5.78 7.53 2.48
N LEU A 128 5.74 8.76 1.93
CA LEU A 128 4.55 9.29 1.26
C LEU A 128 4.18 8.49 0.01
N THR A 129 5.18 8.13 -0.80
CA THR A 129 4.99 7.33 -2.01
C THR A 129 4.45 5.94 -1.67
N ARG A 130 4.98 5.31 -0.62
CA ARG A 130 4.46 4.04 -0.09
C ARG A 130 3.00 4.18 0.32
N TYR A 131 2.67 5.22 1.08
CA TYR A 131 1.29 5.45 1.50
C TYR A 131 0.36 5.59 0.29
N HIS A 132 0.73 6.39 -0.71
CA HIS A 132 -0.07 6.54 -1.93
C HIS A 132 -0.22 5.23 -2.70
N GLU A 133 0.84 4.43 -2.83
CA GLU A 133 0.74 3.15 -3.51
C GLU A 133 -0.14 2.16 -2.74
N GLU A 134 -0.05 2.16 -1.41
CA GLU A 134 -0.86 1.30 -0.54
C GLU A 134 -2.35 1.71 -0.58
N GLN A 135 -2.66 3.00 -0.72
CA GLN A 135 -4.02 3.50 -0.97
C GLN A 135 -4.54 3.04 -2.35
N ILE A 136 -3.76 3.27 -3.41
CA ILE A 136 -4.11 2.85 -4.78
C ILE A 136 -4.35 1.33 -4.81
N TRP A 137 -3.56 0.56 -4.08
CA TRP A 137 -3.73 -0.88 -3.96
C TRP A 137 -5.06 -1.26 -3.28
N SER A 138 -5.45 -0.59 -2.19
CA SER A 138 -6.75 -0.79 -1.55
C SER A 138 -7.90 -0.53 -2.52
N ASP A 139 -7.84 0.56 -3.28
CA ASP A 139 -8.87 0.92 -4.25
C ASP A 139 -8.94 -0.06 -5.42
N LYS A 140 -7.79 -0.49 -5.96
CA LYS A 140 -7.72 -1.50 -7.01
C LYS A 140 -8.42 -2.80 -6.59
N ILE A 141 -8.23 -3.27 -5.35
CA ILE A 141 -8.89 -4.49 -4.86
C ILE A 141 -10.41 -4.31 -4.74
N ARG A 142 -10.87 -3.15 -4.27
CA ARG A 142 -12.31 -2.84 -4.19
C ARG A 142 -12.94 -2.82 -5.58
N HIS A 143 -12.27 -2.23 -6.56
CA HIS A 143 -12.75 -2.24 -7.93
C HIS A 143 -12.72 -3.65 -8.53
N THR A 144 -11.64 -4.42 -8.39
CA THR A 144 -11.58 -5.78 -8.96
C THR A 144 -12.62 -6.71 -8.37
N SER A 145 -12.88 -6.62 -7.06
CA SER A 145 -13.93 -7.41 -6.39
C SER A 145 -15.33 -6.97 -6.81
N THR A 146 -15.61 -5.66 -6.84
CA THR A 146 -16.92 -5.13 -7.27
C THR A 146 -17.20 -5.51 -8.72
N TRP A 147 -16.28 -5.19 -9.63
CA TRP A 147 -16.42 -5.51 -11.05
C TRP A 147 -16.47 -7.02 -11.30
N GLY A 148 -15.73 -7.82 -10.52
CA GLY A 148 -15.80 -9.27 -10.55
C GLY A 148 -17.21 -9.80 -10.25
N THR A 149 -17.86 -9.27 -9.22
CA THR A 149 -19.25 -9.63 -8.88
C THR A 149 -20.22 -9.24 -9.99
N TRP A 150 -20.10 -8.03 -10.56
CA TRP A 150 -20.94 -7.62 -11.70
C TRP A 150 -20.77 -8.54 -12.91
N ILE A 151 -19.54 -8.94 -13.24
CA ILE A 151 -19.28 -9.87 -14.34
C ILE A 151 -19.90 -11.25 -14.07
N ILE A 152 -19.80 -11.75 -12.84
CA ILE A 152 -20.40 -13.04 -12.45
C ILE A 152 -21.92 -12.96 -12.52
N GLN A 153 -22.52 -11.93 -11.92
CA GLN A 153 -23.96 -11.77 -11.84
C GLN A 153 -24.57 -11.50 -13.22
N LEU A 154 -24.05 -10.54 -13.98
CA LEU A 154 -24.56 -10.22 -15.31
C LEU A 154 -24.15 -11.24 -16.39
N GLY A 155 -23.06 -11.98 -16.21
CA GLY A 155 -22.56 -12.93 -17.21
C GLY A 155 -23.13 -14.34 -17.06
N LEU A 156 -23.12 -14.87 -15.82
CA LEU A 156 -23.51 -16.26 -15.54
C LEU A 156 -25.00 -16.40 -15.24
N GLU A 157 -25.64 -15.42 -14.59
CA GLU A 157 -27.08 -15.48 -14.27
C GLU A 157 -27.97 -15.56 -15.53
N PRO A 158 -27.83 -14.72 -16.57
CA PRO A 158 -28.67 -14.84 -17.77
C PRO A 158 -28.34 -16.06 -18.61
N ARG A 159 -27.13 -16.62 -18.53
CA ARG A 159 -26.82 -17.91 -19.17
C ARG A 159 -27.48 -19.08 -18.46
N LYS A 160 -27.54 -19.05 -17.12
CA LYS A 160 -28.30 -20.04 -16.35
C LYS A 160 -29.80 -19.88 -16.58
N ARG A 161 -30.31 -18.64 -16.56
CA ARG A 161 -31.72 -18.33 -16.83
C ARG A 161 -32.15 -18.78 -18.23
N ARG A 162 -31.34 -18.53 -19.26
CA ARG A 162 -31.61 -18.99 -20.64
C ARG A 162 -31.65 -20.51 -20.79
N ARG A 163 -30.82 -21.26 -20.05
CA ARG A 163 -30.86 -22.73 -20.07
C ARG A 163 -32.15 -23.26 -19.43
N LEU A 164 -32.51 -22.74 -18.24
CA LEU A 164 -33.73 -23.16 -17.55
C LEU A 164 -35.01 -22.84 -18.33
N ILE A 165 -35.08 -21.68 -19.00
CA ILE A 165 -36.23 -21.31 -19.83
C ILE A 165 -36.34 -22.25 -21.05
N HIS A 166 -35.21 -22.59 -21.69
CA HIS A 166 -35.21 -23.54 -22.81
C HIS A 166 -35.65 -24.94 -22.37
N ASP A 167 -35.24 -25.40 -21.20
CA ASP A 167 -35.67 -26.68 -20.65
C ASP A 167 -37.19 -26.67 -20.33
N LEU A 168 -37.72 -25.56 -19.78
CA LEU A 168 -39.16 -25.38 -19.55
C LEU A 168 -39.98 -25.33 -20.84
N GLU A 169 -39.54 -24.58 -21.86
CA GLU A 169 -40.21 -24.52 -23.16
C GLU A 169 -40.27 -25.90 -23.83
N GLN A 170 -39.22 -26.73 -23.70
CA GLN A 170 -39.23 -28.11 -24.19
C GLN A 170 -40.22 -29.00 -23.42
N HIS A 171 -40.35 -28.81 -22.11
CA HIS A 171 -41.35 -29.51 -21.30
C HIS A 171 -42.78 -29.07 -21.63
N ASP A 172 -43.01 -27.78 -21.88
CA ASP A 172 -44.32 -27.26 -22.28
C ASP A 172 -44.72 -27.70 -23.70
N LEU A 173 -43.78 -27.74 -24.65
CA LEU A 173 -44.02 -28.25 -25.99
C LEU A 173 -44.31 -29.76 -25.98
N SER A 174 -43.60 -30.53 -25.16
CA SER A 174 -43.86 -31.97 -25.00
C SER A 174 -45.16 -32.26 -24.22
N ALA A 175 -45.50 -31.43 -23.22
CA ALA A 175 -46.79 -31.51 -22.52
C ALA A 175 -47.96 -31.10 -23.43
N ASN A 176 -47.83 -30.06 -24.25
CA ASN A 176 -48.82 -29.69 -25.25
C ASN A 176 -48.95 -30.74 -26.37
N GLN A 177 -47.84 -31.38 -26.76
CA GLN A 177 -47.84 -32.53 -27.68
C GLN A 177 -48.57 -33.75 -27.06
N MET A 178 -48.40 -34.00 -25.76
CA MET A 178 -49.14 -35.04 -25.02
C MET A 178 -50.62 -34.68 -24.84
N MET A 179 -50.96 -33.40 -24.67
CA MET A 179 -52.34 -32.90 -24.65
C MET A 179 -53.04 -32.99 -26.03
N PHE A 180 -52.28 -33.08 -27.12
CA PHE A 180 -52.81 -33.35 -28.46
C PHE A 180 -53.22 -34.82 -28.69
N GLN A 181 -52.93 -35.71 -27.73
CA GLN A 181 -53.38 -37.11 -27.72
C GLN A 181 -54.48 -37.40 -26.67
N VAL A 182 -55.30 -36.41 -26.31
CA VAL A 182 -56.60 -36.73 -25.71
C VAL A 182 -57.61 -36.96 -26.84
N PRO A 183 -58.13 -38.19 -27.04
CA PRO A 183 -59.19 -38.43 -27.99
C PRO A 183 -60.40 -37.56 -27.68
N LYS A 184 -60.89 -36.83 -28.69
CA LYS A 184 -62.21 -36.21 -28.67
C LYS A 184 -63.26 -37.30 -28.85
N GLU A 185 -63.62 -38.01 -27.78
CA GLU A 185 -64.80 -38.87 -27.79
C GLU A 185 -65.40 -39.06 -26.40
N SER A 186 -66.28 -38.12 -26.02
CA SER A 186 -67.58 -38.35 -25.36
C SER A 186 -68.10 -36.99 -24.86
N LEU A 187 -68.87 -36.34 -25.72
CA LEU A 187 -69.95 -35.46 -25.28
C LEU A 187 -71.18 -36.35 -25.08
N GLU A 188 -71.99 -35.98 -24.08
CA GLU A 188 -73.36 -36.43 -23.81
C GLU A 188 -73.52 -37.70 -22.95
N ILE A 189 -73.56 -37.50 -21.63
CA ILE A 189 -74.69 -38.00 -20.83
C ILE A 189 -75.16 -36.83 -19.94
N SER A 190 -76.44 -36.53 -20.08
CA SER A 190 -77.21 -35.43 -19.51
C SER A 190 -77.15 -35.29 -18.00
N ASP A 191 -77.30 -34.04 -17.56
CA ASP A 191 -78.25 -33.59 -16.54
C ASP A 191 -78.93 -34.69 -15.73
N ASP A 192 -78.41 -34.93 -14.53
CA ASP A 192 -79.18 -35.07 -13.29
C ASP A 192 -78.23 -35.49 -12.16
N LEU A 193 -77.84 -34.55 -11.29
CA LEU A 193 -78.07 -34.68 -9.84
C LEU A 193 -77.62 -33.41 -9.11
N SER A 194 -78.48 -32.39 -9.20
CA SER A 194 -78.60 -31.34 -8.21
C SER A 194 -79.05 -31.92 -6.86
N SER A 195 -78.19 -32.66 -6.18
CA SER A 195 -78.32 -32.96 -4.76
C SER A 195 -77.04 -33.62 -4.25
N LEU A 196 -76.10 -32.80 -3.78
CA LEU A 196 -75.28 -33.05 -2.57
C LEU A 196 -74.44 -31.80 -2.31
N THR A 197 -75.15 -30.70 -2.09
CA THR A 197 -74.67 -29.62 -1.24
C THR A 197 -74.56 -30.22 0.17
N SER A 198 -73.34 -30.41 0.67
CA SER A 198 -72.91 -29.97 2.00
C SER A 198 -71.49 -30.50 2.27
N GLY A 199 -70.49 -29.61 2.39
CA GLY A 199 -69.14 -30.04 2.78
C GLY A 199 -68.00 -29.06 2.56
N ARG A 200 -68.13 -27.85 3.12
CA ARG A 200 -67.07 -26.87 3.46
C ARG A 200 -65.63 -27.42 3.56
N PHE A 201 -64.68 -26.85 2.81
CA PHE A 201 -63.33 -26.56 3.31
C PHE A 201 -62.77 -25.28 2.66
N GLN A 202 -62.38 -24.33 3.52
CA GLN A 202 -62.05 -22.96 3.16
C GLN A 202 -60.64 -22.81 2.60
N VAL A 203 -60.53 -22.04 1.52
CA VAL A 203 -59.28 -21.40 1.08
C VAL A 203 -59.00 -20.24 2.03
N SER A 204 -57.83 -20.23 2.67
CA SER A 204 -57.29 -19.02 3.31
C SER A 204 -56.03 -18.59 2.56
N VAL A 205 -56.18 -17.50 1.81
CA VAL A 205 -55.10 -16.63 1.36
C VAL A 205 -54.98 -15.52 2.39
N THR A 206 -53.80 -15.34 2.98
CA THR A 206 -53.46 -14.15 3.77
C THR A 206 -52.32 -13.40 3.09
N PRO A 207 -52.56 -12.14 2.68
CA PRO A 207 -51.50 -11.23 2.25
C PRO A 207 -50.99 -10.43 3.45
N THR A 208 -49.68 -10.36 3.65
CA THR A 208 -49.10 -9.38 4.58
C THR A 208 -47.74 -8.90 4.07
N THR A 209 -47.82 -7.79 3.34
CA THR A 209 -47.01 -6.57 3.48
C THR A 209 -45.65 -6.65 4.18
N LEU A 210 -44.61 -6.32 3.39
CA LEU A 210 -43.69 -5.19 3.57
C LEU A 210 -43.17 -4.84 4.98
N SER A 211 -41.84 -4.63 4.98
CA SER A 211 -41.01 -3.79 5.85
C SER A 211 -40.37 -4.45 7.07
N PHE A 212 -39.04 -4.61 6.99
CA PHE A 212 -38.02 -4.22 8.00
C PHE A 212 -36.68 -4.25 7.24
N LEU A 213 -36.18 -3.10 6.76
CA LEU A 213 -35.07 -2.33 7.37
C LEU A 213 -33.89 -3.24 7.75
N CYS A 214 -32.76 -3.16 7.05
CA CYS A 214 -31.65 -2.22 7.30
C CYS A 214 -31.03 -2.42 8.70
N LEU A 215 -29.69 -2.57 8.74
CA LEU A 215 -28.77 -2.94 9.83
C LEU A 215 -28.19 -4.34 9.55
N SER A 216 -26.88 -4.59 9.43
CA SER A 216 -25.74 -3.89 10.00
C SER A 216 -24.48 -4.17 9.17
N SER A 217 -23.84 -3.08 8.76
CA SER A 217 -22.40 -2.99 8.50
C SER A 217 -21.64 -3.17 9.82
N ALA A 218 -21.01 -4.32 10.05
CA ALA A 218 -19.89 -4.46 10.99
C ALA A 218 -19.33 -5.89 10.94
N LEU A 219 -18.25 -6.10 10.17
CA LEU A 219 -17.20 -7.09 10.46
C LEU A 219 -16.04 -6.92 9.46
N ILE A 220 -15.37 -5.78 9.56
CA ILE A 220 -13.98 -5.62 9.13
C ILE A 220 -13.19 -5.36 10.42
N GLY A 221 -12.76 -6.46 11.06
CA GLY A 221 -11.80 -6.43 12.15
C GLY A 221 -10.40 -6.60 11.58
N VAL A 222 -9.84 -5.50 11.04
CA VAL A 222 -8.41 -5.39 10.76
C VAL A 222 -7.72 -5.08 12.09
N THR A 223 -7.05 -6.07 12.69
CA THR A 223 -6.11 -5.83 13.78
C THR A 223 -4.73 -5.60 13.17
N PHE A 224 -4.35 -4.33 13.10
CA PHE A 224 -3.00 -3.84 12.87
C PHE A 224 -2.17 -4.10 14.13
N LYS A 225 -1.04 -4.81 14.01
CA LYS A 225 -0.05 -4.92 15.09
C LYS A 225 1.23 -4.24 14.60
N THR A 226 1.60 -3.22 15.35
CA THR A 226 2.89 -2.50 15.36
C THR A 226 4.08 -3.43 15.34
#